data_AF-A0A2N1Y6G6-F1
#
_entry.id   AF-A0A2N1Y6G6-F1
#
_cell.length_a   1.000
_cell.length_b   1.000
_cell.length_c   1.000
_cell.angle_alpha   90.00
_cell.angle_beta   90.00
_cell.angle_gamma   90.00
#
_symmetry.space_group_name_H-M   'P 1'
#
loop_
_entity.id
_entity.type
_entity.pdbx_description
1 polymer ?
#
loop_
_entity_poly.entity_id
_entity_poly.type
_entity_poly.pdbx_seq_one_letter_code
_entity_poly.pdbx_strand_id
1 'polypeptide(L)'
;MTLNRLLTLSLFITAVLVATVPVRAQTTEAQYTQLLQDAGSKAEDGREALAMLTALLSRKDASDTAVDALRELVLAATPQDAVLLRYTLSNDGALVRDSDRAGKVLQALATQDPGNANNDLAAMALNPADGSGSEVDARLQSMAAATHYASDFSAIVQAAHRALSRISWPDDVTTQAMRDSGTSPAMVVAVSIAAAIAAPDFSRLVTACDHEKFASRADACRTIARRMLGDAAATDAVSKAEAAKVQRQVQWQSEQANRLIAAPPGANASPARVRYSQSVLERGELSAIQELFAENKVALEPAADWQPTAAQ
;
A
#
# COMPACT_ATOMS: atom_id res chain seq x y z
N MET A 1 62.01 16.02 3.52
CA MET A 1 62.61 15.77 4.85
C MET A 1 61.49 15.28 5.76
N THR A 2 61.36 13.95 5.89
CA THR A 2 61.78 13.12 7.04
C THR A 2 60.75 13.16 8.18
N LEU A 3 59.93 12.10 8.34
CA LEU A 3 60.21 10.84 9.05
C LEU A 3 60.05 10.96 10.57
N ASN A 4 59.22 10.04 11.11
CA ASN A 4 59.35 9.39 12.43
C ASN A 4 58.99 10.23 13.67
N ARG A 5 58.47 9.71 14.79
CA ARG A 5 58.07 8.37 15.30
C ARG A 5 57.51 8.61 16.72
N LEU A 6 56.64 7.72 17.21
CA LEU A 6 56.60 7.07 18.56
C LEU A 6 56.81 7.97 19.82
N LEU A 7 56.18 7.82 21.00
CA LEU A 7 55.59 6.73 21.80
C LEU A 7 55.17 7.45 23.11
N THR A 8 54.03 7.18 23.77
CA THR A 8 53.91 6.34 25.00
C THR A 8 52.42 6.16 25.36
N LEU A 9 51.85 4.94 25.45
CA LEU A 9 51.75 4.02 26.62
C LEU A 9 51.23 4.72 27.90
N SER A 10 50.12 4.33 28.56
CA SER A 10 49.73 2.98 29.04
C SER A 10 48.29 2.94 29.60
N LEU A 11 47.84 1.71 29.98
CA LEU A 11 46.77 1.33 30.94
C LEU A 11 45.35 1.18 30.35
N PHE A 12 44.57 0.11 30.53
CA PHE A 12 44.65 -1.10 31.37
C PHE A 12 44.06 -2.28 30.57
N ILE A 13 44.69 -3.45 30.69
CA ILE A 13 44.10 -4.73 30.27
C ILE A 13 43.06 -5.10 31.33
N THR A 14 41.79 -5.07 30.95
CA THR A 14 40.75 -5.86 31.61
C THR A 14 40.16 -6.75 30.53
N ALA A 15 40.57 -8.01 30.55
CA ALA A 15 39.99 -9.05 29.72
C ALA A 15 38.55 -9.29 30.20
N VAL A 16 37.62 -8.51 29.66
CA VAL A 16 36.22 -8.93 29.60
C VAL A 16 36.13 -9.84 28.39
N LEU A 17 35.84 -11.11 28.63
CA LEU A 17 35.27 -12.00 27.63
C LEU A 17 33.95 -11.38 27.15
N VAL A 18 34.05 -10.41 26.23
CA VAL A 18 32.96 -10.07 25.35
C VAL A 18 32.86 -11.29 24.45
N ALA A 19 31.96 -12.20 24.78
CA ALA A 19 31.40 -13.07 23.77
C ALA A 19 30.96 -12.12 22.66
N THR A 20 31.73 -12.09 21.57
CA THR A 20 31.32 -11.42 20.34
C THR A 20 30.03 -12.11 19.96
N VAL A 21 28.91 -11.51 20.34
CA VAL A 21 27.61 -11.93 19.83
C VAL A 21 27.82 -11.85 18.32
N PRO A 22 27.73 -12.96 17.57
CA PRO A 22 27.94 -12.91 16.14
C PRO A 22 26.98 -11.86 15.61
N VAL A 23 27.54 -10.81 15.00
CA VAL A 23 26.75 -9.86 14.21
C VAL A 23 26.12 -10.73 13.14
N ARG A 24 24.84 -11.05 13.30
CA ARG A 24 24.11 -11.81 12.29
C ARG A 24 24.24 -11.01 11.00
N ALA A 25 24.73 -11.67 9.95
CA ALA A 25 24.82 -11.06 8.63
C ALA A 25 23.42 -10.56 8.26
N GLN A 26 23.30 -9.27 7.99
CA GLN A 26 22.05 -8.68 7.52
C GLN A 26 21.89 -9.04 6.04
N THR A 27 20.66 -9.36 5.65
CA THR A 27 20.28 -9.56 4.26
C THR A 27 20.61 -8.30 3.47
N THR A 28 21.49 -8.45 2.50
CA THR A 28 21.91 -7.36 1.60
C THR A 28 20.82 -7.02 0.60
N GLU A 29 20.91 -5.83 -0.01
CA GLU A 29 20.00 -5.43 -1.08
C GLU A 29 19.98 -6.42 -2.26
N ALA A 30 21.13 -6.95 -2.65
CA ALA A 30 21.23 -7.93 -3.73
C ALA A 30 20.56 -9.25 -3.39
N GLN A 31 20.73 -9.73 -2.14
CA GLN A 31 20.03 -10.92 -1.67
C GLN A 31 18.52 -10.71 -1.61
N TYR A 32 18.07 -9.52 -1.19
CA TYR A 32 16.65 -9.18 -1.19
C TYR A 32 16.07 -9.12 -2.61
N THR A 33 16.80 -8.54 -3.56
CA THR A 33 16.40 -8.54 -4.97
C THR A 33 16.32 -9.96 -5.53
N GLN A 34 17.29 -10.83 -5.21
CA GLN A 34 17.25 -12.24 -5.62
C GLN A 34 16.00 -12.96 -5.06
N LEU A 35 15.62 -12.72 -3.81
CA LEU A 35 14.40 -13.29 -3.22
C LEU A 35 13.15 -12.87 -4.00
N LEU A 36 13.06 -11.59 -4.40
CA LEU A 36 11.96 -11.10 -5.22
C LEU A 36 11.96 -11.70 -6.63
N GLN A 37 13.14 -11.92 -7.22
CA GLN A 37 13.27 -12.60 -8.51
C GLN A 37 12.84 -14.07 -8.40
N ASP A 38 13.24 -14.75 -7.33
CA ASP A 38 12.85 -16.14 -7.06
C ASP A 38 11.32 -16.24 -6.87
N ALA A 39 10.70 -15.29 -6.16
CA ALA A 39 9.25 -15.22 -6.02
C ALA A 39 8.57 -14.93 -7.37
N GLY A 40 9.10 -13.99 -8.16
CA GLY A 40 8.63 -13.66 -9.50
C GLY A 40 8.68 -14.85 -10.46
N SER A 41 9.76 -15.64 -10.43
CA SER A 41 9.91 -16.85 -11.25
C SER A 41 8.88 -17.94 -10.95
N LYS A 42 8.20 -17.84 -9.80
CA LYS A 42 7.17 -18.76 -9.32
C LYS A 42 5.76 -18.14 -9.40
N ALA A 43 5.57 -16.99 -10.03
CA ALA A 43 4.25 -16.40 -10.23
C ALA A 43 3.39 -17.31 -11.10
N GLU A 44 2.16 -17.62 -10.65
CA GLU A 44 1.26 -18.57 -11.32
C GLU A 44 0.15 -17.86 -12.11
N ASP A 45 -0.13 -16.59 -11.79
CA ASP A 45 -1.17 -15.79 -12.45
C ASP A 45 -0.70 -14.35 -12.71
N GLY A 46 -1.49 -13.60 -13.49
CA GLY A 46 -1.16 -12.23 -13.86
C GLY A 46 -1.13 -11.23 -12.70
N ARG A 47 -1.89 -11.45 -11.62
CA ARG A 47 -1.88 -10.58 -10.43
C ARG A 47 -0.65 -10.82 -9.58
N GLU A 48 -0.23 -12.07 -9.43
CA GLU A 48 1.04 -12.43 -8.81
C GLU A 48 2.20 -11.85 -9.61
N ALA A 49 2.15 -11.99 -10.94
CA ALA A 49 3.15 -11.42 -11.82
C ALA A 49 3.22 -9.90 -11.71
N LEU A 50 2.07 -9.22 -11.65
CA LEU A 50 1.98 -7.78 -11.43
C LEU A 50 2.65 -7.37 -10.11
N ALA A 51 2.30 -8.03 -9.00
CA ALA A 51 2.87 -7.72 -7.70
C ALA A 51 4.40 -7.84 -7.70
N MET A 52 4.93 -8.92 -8.27
CA MET A 52 6.38 -9.16 -8.34
C MET A 52 7.07 -8.20 -9.31
N LEU A 53 6.42 -7.85 -10.42
CA LEU A 53 6.90 -6.85 -11.36
C LEU A 53 7.05 -5.49 -10.68
N THR A 54 6.04 -5.00 -9.96
CA THR A 54 6.13 -3.73 -9.23
C THR A 54 7.24 -3.76 -8.19
N ALA A 55 7.38 -4.86 -7.45
CA ALA A 55 8.47 -5.02 -6.49
C ALA A 55 9.85 -4.93 -7.16
N LEU A 56 10.05 -5.62 -8.28
CA LEU A 56 11.32 -5.64 -9.01
C LEU A 56 11.64 -4.31 -9.70
N LEU A 57 10.66 -3.60 -10.27
CA LEU A 57 10.88 -2.29 -10.88
C LEU A 57 11.38 -1.23 -9.89
N SER A 58 11.18 -1.44 -8.58
CA SER A 58 11.76 -0.59 -7.53
C SER A 58 13.23 -0.89 -7.22
N ARG A 59 13.80 -1.95 -7.80
CA ARG A 59 15.17 -2.44 -7.53
C ARG A 59 16.10 -2.08 -8.68
N LYS A 60 17.28 -1.51 -8.34
CA LYS A 60 18.29 -1.10 -9.34
C LYS A 60 19.00 -2.27 -10.02
N ASP A 61 18.97 -3.44 -9.38
CA ASP A 61 19.64 -4.68 -9.76
C ASP A 61 18.65 -5.75 -10.23
N ALA A 62 17.42 -5.36 -10.57
CA ALA A 62 16.46 -6.27 -11.17
C ALA A 62 16.96 -6.77 -12.54
N SER A 63 16.80 -8.07 -12.78
CA SER A 63 17.10 -8.70 -14.08
C SER A 63 16.06 -8.28 -15.11
N ASP A 64 16.51 -7.73 -16.24
CA ASP A 64 15.65 -7.41 -17.39
C ASP A 64 14.85 -8.64 -17.84
N THR A 65 15.47 -9.82 -17.86
CA THR A 65 14.81 -11.08 -18.22
C THR A 65 13.67 -11.44 -17.26
N ALA A 66 13.87 -11.26 -15.95
CA ALA A 66 12.82 -11.52 -14.96
C ALA A 66 11.67 -10.51 -15.11
N VAL A 67 12.00 -9.23 -15.33
CA VAL A 67 11.03 -8.16 -15.56
C VAL A 67 10.20 -8.42 -16.81
N ASP A 68 10.84 -8.82 -17.92
CA ASP A 68 10.15 -9.09 -19.19
C ASP A 68 9.22 -10.31 -19.08
N ALA A 69 9.67 -11.40 -18.46
CA ALA A 69 8.84 -12.59 -18.25
C ALA A 69 7.57 -12.27 -17.42
N LEU A 70 7.71 -11.47 -16.36
CA LEU A 70 6.57 -11.02 -15.56
C LEU A 70 5.65 -10.09 -16.36
N ARG A 71 6.21 -9.20 -17.18
CA ARG A 71 5.42 -8.31 -18.04
C ARG A 71 4.59 -9.10 -19.05
N GLU A 72 5.16 -10.15 -19.65
CA GLU A 72 4.43 -11.04 -20.56
C GLU A 72 3.25 -11.72 -19.85
N LEU A 73 3.45 -12.25 -18.64
CA LEU A 73 2.39 -12.85 -17.83
C LEU A 73 1.27 -11.86 -17.49
N VAL A 74 1.64 -10.63 -17.09
CA VAL A 74 0.67 -9.56 -16.83
C VAL A 74 -0.15 -9.28 -18.10
N LEU A 75 0.53 -8.99 -19.22
CA LEU A 75 -0.12 -8.64 -20.49
C LEU A 75 -1.04 -9.74 -21.02
N ALA A 76 -0.65 -11.01 -20.86
CA ALA A 76 -1.46 -12.15 -21.28
C ALA A 76 -2.77 -12.26 -20.48
N ALA A 77 -2.74 -11.95 -19.19
CA ALA A 77 -3.89 -12.03 -18.30
C ALA A 77 -4.76 -10.76 -18.28
N THR A 78 -4.21 -9.59 -18.65
CA THR A 78 -4.90 -8.30 -18.61
C THR A 78 -6.30 -8.32 -19.25
N PRO A 79 -6.55 -8.90 -20.44
CA PRO A 79 -7.85 -8.77 -21.08
C PRO A 79 -9.01 -9.39 -20.31
N GLN A 80 -8.75 -10.28 -19.35
CA GLN A 80 -9.76 -10.97 -18.55
C GLN A 80 -9.78 -10.55 -17.07
N ASP A 81 -8.99 -9.54 -16.69
CA ASP A 81 -8.81 -9.17 -15.28
C ASP A 81 -8.92 -7.66 -15.04
N ALA A 82 -9.99 -7.25 -14.34
CA ALA A 82 -10.27 -5.85 -14.04
C ALA A 82 -9.16 -5.17 -13.22
N VAL A 83 -8.48 -5.90 -12.33
CA VAL A 83 -7.37 -5.36 -11.53
C VAL A 83 -6.20 -4.99 -12.45
N LEU A 84 -5.87 -5.89 -13.39
CA LEU A 84 -4.76 -5.68 -14.32
C LEU A 84 -5.10 -4.60 -15.36
N LEU A 85 -6.36 -4.49 -15.78
CA LEU A 85 -6.84 -3.41 -16.65
C LEU A 85 -6.69 -2.04 -15.97
N ARG A 86 -7.09 -1.90 -14.70
CA ARG A 86 -6.89 -0.67 -13.93
C ARG A 86 -5.42 -0.33 -13.78
N TYR A 87 -4.58 -1.29 -13.40
CA TYR A 87 -3.14 -1.06 -13.31
C TYR A 87 -2.54 -0.54 -14.62
N THR A 88 -2.98 -1.08 -15.76
CA THR A 88 -2.53 -0.65 -17.10
C THR A 88 -2.90 0.82 -17.38
N LEU A 89 -4.03 1.32 -16.85
CA LEU A 89 -4.37 2.74 -16.91
C LEU A 89 -3.51 3.59 -15.97
N SER A 90 -3.29 3.11 -14.73
CA SER A 90 -2.68 3.88 -13.65
C SER A 90 -1.18 4.09 -13.77
N ASN A 91 -0.42 3.05 -14.11
CA ASN A 91 1.04 3.09 -14.04
C ASN A 91 1.74 3.24 -15.39
N ASP A 92 1.01 3.02 -16.48
CA ASP A 92 1.60 2.95 -17.81
C ASP A 92 1.26 4.13 -18.70
N GLY A 93 1.44 5.33 -18.14
CA GLY A 93 1.46 6.56 -18.92
C GLY A 93 2.49 6.56 -20.07
N ALA A 94 3.25 5.49 -20.31
CA ALA A 94 4.05 5.24 -21.52
C ALA A 94 3.43 4.18 -22.46
N LEU A 95 2.80 3.09 -21.98
CA LEU A 95 2.10 2.11 -22.83
C LEU A 95 0.71 2.56 -23.30
N VAL A 96 0.05 3.50 -22.61
CA VAL A 96 -1.32 3.98 -22.95
C VAL A 96 -1.35 5.51 -23.10
N ARG A 97 -0.44 6.07 -23.92
CA ARG A 97 -0.57 7.47 -24.38
C ARG A 97 -1.52 7.64 -25.55
N ASP A 98 -1.98 6.53 -26.12
CA ASP A 98 -2.98 6.51 -27.16
C ASP A 98 -4.37 6.63 -26.50
N SER A 99 -5.03 7.77 -26.72
CA SER A 99 -6.39 8.04 -26.24
C SER A 99 -7.38 6.95 -26.66
N ASP A 100 -7.15 6.31 -27.82
CA ASP A 100 -8.00 5.23 -28.32
C ASP A 100 -7.84 3.96 -27.48
N ARG A 101 -6.64 3.74 -26.92
CA ARG A 101 -6.35 2.60 -26.03
C ARG A 101 -6.93 2.84 -24.63
N ALA A 102 -6.84 4.05 -24.09
CA ALA A 102 -7.46 4.40 -22.81
C ALA A 102 -8.98 4.22 -22.84
N GLY A 103 -9.64 4.70 -23.91
CA GLY A 103 -11.09 4.51 -24.10
C GLY A 103 -11.50 3.04 -24.15
N LYS A 104 -10.74 2.20 -24.87
CA LYS A 104 -10.97 0.74 -24.94
C LYS A 104 -10.80 0.06 -23.59
N VAL A 105 -9.78 0.43 -22.81
CA VAL A 105 -9.56 -0.17 -21.49
C VAL A 105 -10.69 0.24 -20.53
N LEU A 106 -11.13 1.50 -20.55
CA LEU A 106 -12.27 1.94 -19.75
C LEU A 106 -13.58 1.24 -20.14
N GLN A 107 -13.80 1.00 -21.42
CA GLN A 107 -14.95 0.23 -21.90
C GLN A 107 -14.89 -1.24 -21.42
N ALA A 108 -13.71 -1.85 -21.46
CA ALA A 108 -13.51 -3.19 -20.93
C ALA A 108 -13.77 -3.24 -19.41
N LEU A 109 -13.30 -2.25 -18.65
CA LEU A 109 -13.58 -2.12 -17.22
C LEU A 109 -15.06 -1.93 -16.92
N ALA A 110 -15.76 -1.09 -17.69
CA ALA A 110 -17.20 -0.91 -17.54
C ALA A 110 -18.00 -2.20 -17.84
N THR A 111 -17.42 -3.14 -18.58
CA THR A 111 -18.01 -4.46 -18.85
C THR A 111 -17.70 -5.46 -17.74
N GLN A 112 -16.46 -5.48 -17.24
CA GLN A 112 -16.02 -6.45 -16.23
C GLN A 112 -16.43 -6.08 -14.80
N ASP A 113 -16.44 -4.79 -14.48
CA ASP A 113 -16.79 -4.28 -13.16
C ASP A 113 -17.63 -2.99 -13.26
N PRO A 114 -18.90 -3.12 -13.70
CA PRO A 114 -19.76 -1.99 -13.98
C PRO A 114 -20.06 -1.16 -12.74
N GLY A 115 -19.86 0.14 -12.83
CA GLY A 115 -20.22 1.08 -11.77
C GLY A 115 -19.30 1.04 -10.54
N ASN A 116 -18.08 0.52 -10.66
CA ASN A 116 -17.04 0.66 -9.65
C ASN A 116 -16.32 2.01 -9.78
N ALA A 117 -16.33 2.83 -8.72
CA ALA A 117 -15.59 4.09 -8.68
C ALA A 117 -14.08 3.93 -8.89
N ASN A 118 -13.51 2.75 -8.59
CA ASN A 118 -12.10 2.46 -8.79
C ASN A 118 -11.68 2.46 -10.28
N ASN A 119 -12.62 2.26 -11.21
CA ASN A 119 -12.35 2.37 -12.65
C ASN A 119 -11.96 3.80 -13.05
N ASP A 120 -12.72 4.79 -12.58
CA ASP A 120 -12.47 6.19 -12.88
C ASP A 120 -11.30 6.74 -12.06
N LEU A 121 -11.07 6.21 -10.84
CA LEU A 121 -9.86 6.52 -10.07
C LEU A 121 -8.59 6.15 -10.85
N ALA A 122 -8.51 4.93 -11.38
CA ALA A 122 -7.40 4.51 -12.24
C ALA A 122 -7.27 5.39 -13.50
N ALA A 123 -8.40 5.81 -14.08
CA ALA A 123 -8.41 6.71 -15.22
C ALA A 123 -7.84 8.10 -14.92
N MET A 124 -7.86 8.55 -13.65
CA MET A 124 -7.29 9.84 -13.27
C MET A 124 -5.78 9.92 -13.48
N ALA A 125 -5.10 8.78 -13.60
CA ALA A 125 -3.67 8.73 -13.93
C ALA A 125 -3.33 9.30 -15.32
N LEU A 126 -4.30 9.32 -16.23
CA LEU A 126 -4.15 9.85 -17.58
C LEU A 126 -4.23 11.38 -17.63
N ASN A 127 -4.76 12.01 -16.57
CA ASN A 127 -4.95 13.45 -16.50
C ASN A 127 -3.68 14.18 -16.01
N PRO A 128 -3.60 15.51 -16.16
CA PRO A 128 -2.54 16.32 -15.55
C PRO A 128 -2.41 16.08 -14.04
N ALA A 129 -1.17 16.01 -13.56
CA ALA A 129 -0.87 15.74 -12.14
C ALA A 129 -1.31 16.87 -11.20
N ASP A 130 -1.52 18.08 -11.72
CA ASP A 130 -2.05 19.22 -10.96
C ASP A 130 -3.56 19.12 -10.69
N GLY A 131 -4.20 18.06 -11.19
CA GLY A 131 -5.63 17.79 -11.00
C GLY A 131 -6.52 18.79 -11.76
N SER A 132 -6.00 19.59 -12.67
CA SER A 132 -6.80 20.55 -13.44
C SER A 132 -7.46 19.90 -14.66
N GLY A 133 -8.47 20.58 -15.22
CA GLY A 133 -9.12 20.20 -16.47
C GLY A 133 -10.51 19.58 -16.31
N SER A 134 -11.33 19.72 -17.36
CA SER A 134 -12.72 19.24 -17.40
C SER A 134 -12.81 17.72 -17.40
N GLU A 135 -11.78 17.01 -17.87
CA GLU A 135 -11.72 15.55 -17.79
C GLU A 135 -11.62 15.06 -16.35
N VAL A 136 -10.85 15.75 -15.49
CA VAL A 136 -10.80 15.45 -14.06
C VAL A 136 -12.17 15.65 -13.42
N ASP A 137 -12.86 16.74 -13.75
CA ASP A 137 -14.21 17.02 -13.25
C ASP A 137 -15.19 15.91 -13.65
N ALA A 138 -15.15 15.47 -14.92
CA ALA A 138 -15.98 14.39 -15.42
C ALA A 138 -15.72 13.06 -14.69
N ARG A 139 -14.44 12.74 -14.42
CA ARG A 139 -14.07 11.53 -13.65
C ARG A 139 -14.57 11.60 -12.22
N LEU A 140 -14.39 12.72 -11.53
CA LEU A 140 -14.89 12.89 -10.16
C LEU A 140 -16.42 12.76 -10.10
N GLN A 141 -17.15 13.30 -11.07
CA GLN A 141 -18.60 13.12 -11.14
C GLN A 141 -18.99 11.65 -11.40
N SER A 142 -18.28 10.96 -12.29
CA SER A 142 -18.48 9.52 -12.55
C SER A 142 -18.23 8.68 -11.29
N MET A 143 -17.13 8.94 -10.57
CA MET A 143 -16.82 8.27 -9.30
C MET A 143 -17.88 8.54 -8.23
N ALA A 144 -18.37 9.78 -8.13
CA ALA A 144 -19.44 10.13 -7.19
C ALA A 144 -20.75 9.39 -7.52
N ALA A 145 -21.07 9.28 -8.82
CA ALA A 145 -22.24 8.59 -9.35
C ALA A 145 -22.11 7.06 -9.41
N ALA A 146 -20.93 6.51 -9.14
CA ALA A 146 -20.68 5.08 -9.15
C ALA A 146 -21.62 4.33 -8.19
N THR A 147 -21.89 3.06 -8.46
CA THR A 147 -22.78 2.25 -7.62
C THR A 147 -22.04 1.67 -6.41
N HIS A 148 -20.74 1.44 -6.53
CA HIS A 148 -19.93 0.86 -5.47
C HIS A 148 -18.45 1.30 -5.59
N TYR A 149 -17.66 0.97 -4.58
CA TYR A 149 -16.20 1.08 -4.62
C TYR A 149 -15.61 -0.26 -4.16
N ALA A 150 -14.88 -0.92 -5.04
CA ALA A 150 -14.08 -2.09 -4.69
C ALA A 150 -12.62 -1.80 -5.05
N SER A 151 -11.80 -1.64 -4.00
CA SER A 151 -10.36 -1.40 -4.14
C SER A 151 -9.63 -2.67 -4.55
N ASP A 152 -8.63 -2.52 -5.43
CA ASP A 152 -7.75 -3.61 -5.84
C ASP A 152 -6.75 -4.01 -4.74
N PHE A 153 -6.62 -3.20 -3.68
CA PHE A 153 -5.62 -3.38 -2.64
C PHE A 153 -5.61 -4.79 -2.06
N SER A 154 -6.77 -5.31 -1.63
CA SER A 154 -6.87 -6.66 -1.05
C SER A 154 -6.50 -7.76 -2.04
N ALA A 155 -6.92 -7.63 -3.30
CA ALA A 155 -6.60 -8.58 -4.36
C ALA A 155 -5.09 -8.62 -4.65
N ILE A 156 -4.44 -7.46 -4.66
CA ILE A 156 -2.99 -7.34 -4.82
C ILE A 156 -2.25 -7.88 -3.60
N VAL A 157 -2.69 -7.59 -2.37
CA VAL A 157 -2.09 -8.17 -1.15
C VAL A 157 -2.14 -9.69 -1.20
N GLN A 158 -3.31 -10.26 -1.52
CA GLN A 158 -3.47 -11.71 -1.64
C GLN A 158 -2.53 -12.30 -2.71
N ALA A 159 -2.47 -11.70 -3.89
CA ALA A 159 -1.62 -12.16 -4.98
C ALA A 159 -0.13 -12.07 -4.61
N ALA A 160 0.31 -10.91 -4.11
CA ALA A 160 1.68 -10.71 -3.65
C ALA A 160 2.04 -11.71 -2.55
N HIS A 161 1.17 -11.91 -1.57
CA HIS A 161 1.39 -12.86 -0.48
C HIS A 161 1.52 -14.30 -0.99
N ARG A 162 0.69 -14.74 -1.95
CA ARG A 162 0.82 -16.08 -2.55
C ARG A 162 2.20 -16.28 -3.16
N ALA A 163 2.65 -15.36 -4.03
CA ALA A 163 3.98 -15.44 -4.64
C ALA A 163 5.10 -15.46 -3.59
N LEU A 164 5.05 -14.54 -2.62
CA LEU A 164 6.06 -14.36 -1.58
C LEU A 164 6.06 -15.48 -0.52
N SER A 165 4.98 -16.23 -0.39
CA SER A 165 4.90 -17.39 0.51
C SER A 165 5.61 -18.64 -0.03
N ARG A 166 5.92 -18.66 -1.34
CA ARG A 166 6.62 -19.78 -2.01
C ARG A 166 8.16 -19.69 -1.90
N ILE A 167 8.70 -18.69 -1.22
CA ILE A 167 10.14 -18.52 -1.01
C ILE A 167 10.51 -18.66 0.47
N SER A 168 11.76 -19.04 0.72
CA SER A 168 12.32 -19.10 2.07
C SER A 168 12.94 -17.75 2.41
N TRP A 169 12.38 -17.08 3.42
CA TRP A 169 12.88 -15.80 3.90
C TRP A 169 14.08 -15.99 4.84
N PRO A 170 15.12 -15.14 4.76
CA PRO A 170 16.22 -15.14 5.71
C PRO A 170 15.76 -14.92 7.16
N ASP A 171 16.48 -15.51 8.11
CA ASP A 171 16.15 -15.47 9.54
C ASP A 171 16.11 -14.04 10.09
N ASP A 172 17.01 -13.18 9.62
CA ASP A 172 17.09 -11.77 10.03
C ASP A 172 15.86 -10.98 9.54
N VAL A 173 15.46 -11.17 8.28
CA VAL A 173 14.23 -10.56 7.72
C VAL A 173 12.99 -11.08 8.45
N THR A 174 12.93 -12.38 8.71
CA THR A 174 11.83 -13.00 9.49
C THR A 174 11.77 -12.43 10.91
N THR A 175 12.91 -12.36 11.58
CA THR A 175 13.01 -11.79 12.93
C THR A 175 12.58 -10.32 12.94
N GLN A 176 12.99 -9.55 11.93
CA GLN A 176 12.65 -8.14 11.82
C GLN A 176 11.15 -7.94 11.55
N ALA A 177 10.57 -8.65 10.58
CA ALA A 177 9.14 -8.59 10.30
C ALA A 177 8.32 -8.97 11.53
N MET A 178 8.71 -10.05 12.23
CA MET A 178 8.04 -10.46 13.46
C MET A 178 8.17 -9.43 14.59
N ARG A 179 9.30 -8.74 14.70
CA ARG A 179 9.52 -7.69 15.69
C ARG A 179 8.67 -6.46 15.42
N ASP A 180 8.68 -5.97 14.18
CA ASP A 180 8.09 -4.68 13.82
C ASP A 180 6.58 -4.79 13.61
N SER A 181 6.16 -5.85 12.92
CA SER A 181 4.79 -6.00 12.43
C SER A 181 4.06 -7.18 13.07
N GLY A 182 4.77 -8.13 13.69
CA GLY A 182 4.16 -9.33 14.28
C GLY A 182 3.50 -10.24 13.25
N THR A 183 3.88 -10.12 11.98
CA THR A 183 3.42 -10.98 10.88
C THR A 183 4.61 -11.45 10.03
N SER A 184 4.34 -12.30 9.04
CA SER A 184 5.37 -12.86 8.17
C SER A 184 5.98 -11.78 7.24
N PRO A 185 7.26 -11.92 6.85
CA PRO A 185 7.86 -11.06 5.82
C PRO A 185 7.04 -10.99 4.54
N ALA A 186 6.50 -12.13 4.09
CA ALA A 186 5.65 -12.19 2.90
C ALA A 186 4.46 -11.24 3.00
N MET A 187 3.81 -11.16 4.17
CA MET A 187 2.68 -10.24 4.38
C MET A 187 3.11 -8.78 4.39
N VAL A 188 4.19 -8.44 5.10
CA VAL A 188 4.72 -7.06 5.15
C VAL A 188 5.06 -6.55 3.75
N VAL A 189 5.73 -7.38 2.96
CA VAL A 189 6.12 -7.04 1.60
C VAL A 189 4.91 -6.98 0.68
N ALA A 190 3.94 -7.89 0.82
CA ALA A 190 2.69 -7.85 0.06
C ALA A 190 1.89 -6.56 0.27
N VAL A 191 1.73 -6.12 1.51
CA VAL A 191 1.06 -4.85 1.85
C VAL A 191 1.82 -3.66 1.27
N SER A 192 3.15 -3.70 1.34
CA SER A 192 4.01 -2.64 0.80
C SER A 192 3.89 -2.52 -0.73
N ILE A 193 3.82 -3.66 -1.43
CA ILE A 193 3.57 -3.72 -2.88
C ILE A 193 2.20 -3.15 -3.22
N ALA A 194 1.15 -3.56 -2.51
CA ALA A 194 -0.20 -3.06 -2.76
C ALA A 194 -0.31 -1.55 -2.52
N ALA A 195 0.34 -1.04 -1.47
CA ALA A 195 0.42 0.39 -1.19
C ALA A 195 1.16 1.14 -2.29
N ALA A 196 2.30 0.61 -2.75
CA ALA A 196 3.07 1.22 -3.85
C ALA A 196 2.27 1.28 -5.16
N ILE A 197 1.44 0.27 -5.44
CA ILE A 197 0.56 0.25 -6.61
C ILE A 197 -0.54 1.30 -6.49
N ALA A 198 -1.18 1.42 -5.32
CA ALA A 198 -2.36 2.27 -5.15
C ALA A 198 -2.04 3.75 -4.87
N ALA A 199 -0.87 4.05 -4.31
CA ALA A 199 -0.51 5.40 -3.86
C ALA A 199 -0.57 6.49 -4.96
N PRO A 200 -0.10 6.26 -6.21
CA PRO A 200 -0.17 7.28 -7.25
C PRO A 200 -1.59 7.74 -7.56
N ASP A 201 -2.55 6.80 -7.61
CA ASP A 201 -3.94 7.10 -7.94
C ASP A 201 -4.60 7.90 -6.81
N PHE A 202 -4.39 7.49 -5.56
CA PHE A 202 -4.87 8.23 -4.41
C PHE A 202 -4.25 9.63 -4.31
N SER A 203 -2.97 9.77 -4.62
CA SER A 203 -2.32 11.09 -4.64
C SER A 203 -2.99 12.02 -5.64
N ARG A 204 -3.38 11.52 -6.82
CA ARG A 204 -4.09 12.31 -7.83
C ARG A 204 -5.49 12.69 -7.40
N LEU A 205 -6.21 11.76 -6.77
CA LEU A 205 -7.51 12.05 -6.18
C LEU A 205 -7.42 13.13 -5.10
N VAL A 206 -6.44 13.02 -4.19
CA VAL A 206 -6.21 14.03 -3.14
C VAL A 206 -5.92 15.39 -3.75
N THR A 207 -5.04 15.47 -4.76
CA THR A 207 -4.75 16.73 -5.47
C THR A 207 -5.99 17.30 -6.16
N ALA A 208 -6.78 16.46 -6.84
CA ALA A 208 -8.00 16.89 -7.52
C ALA A 208 -9.09 17.35 -6.54
N CYS A 209 -9.07 16.83 -5.31
CA CYS A 209 -9.97 17.16 -4.21
C CYS A 209 -9.42 18.22 -3.24
N ASP A 210 -8.37 18.93 -3.63
CA ASP A 210 -7.88 20.09 -2.88
C ASP A 210 -8.93 21.21 -2.89
N HIS A 211 -9.68 21.33 -1.80
CA HIS A 211 -10.78 22.29 -1.67
C HIS A 211 -10.34 23.75 -1.67
N GLU A 212 -9.06 24.04 -1.37
CA GLU A 212 -8.53 25.40 -1.46
C GLU A 212 -8.35 25.80 -2.92
N LYS A 213 -7.99 24.85 -3.79
CA LYS A 213 -7.81 25.06 -5.22
C LYS A 213 -9.10 24.91 -6.04
N PHE A 214 -9.94 23.94 -5.67
CA PHE A 214 -11.08 23.50 -6.47
C PHE A 214 -12.37 23.41 -5.65
N ALA A 215 -12.81 24.54 -5.10
CA ALA A 215 -14.01 24.60 -4.25
C ALA A 215 -15.27 23.98 -4.91
N SER A 216 -15.40 24.06 -6.23
CA SER A 216 -16.53 23.48 -6.99
C SER A 216 -16.61 21.96 -6.96
N ARG A 217 -15.52 21.26 -6.62
CA ARG A 217 -15.46 19.78 -6.57
C ARG A 217 -15.87 19.20 -5.23
N ALA A 218 -16.15 20.06 -4.27
CA ALA A 218 -16.27 19.66 -2.88
C ALA A 218 -17.30 18.55 -2.63
N ASP A 219 -18.46 18.65 -3.28
CA ASP A 219 -19.54 17.68 -3.09
C ASP A 219 -19.25 16.33 -3.75
N ALA A 220 -18.62 16.35 -4.94
CA ALA A 220 -18.19 15.12 -5.62
C ALA A 220 -17.13 14.39 -4.79
N CYS A 221 -16.09 15.10 -4.35
CA CYS A 221 -15.02 14.54 -3.51
C CYS A 221 -15.55 13.99 -2.18
N ARG A 222 -16.51 14.65 -1.55
CA ARG A 222 -17.17 14.14 -0.34
C ARG A 222 -17.93 12.84 -0.61
N THR A 223 -18.65 12.78 -1.72
CA THR A 223 -19.40 11.59 -2.13
C THR A 223 -18.47 10.41 -2.40
N ILE A 224 -17.34 10.67 -3.08
CA ILE A 224 -16.28 9.68 -3.32
C ILE A 224 -15.72 9.17 -1.99
N ALA A 225 -15.31 10.08 -1.10
CA ALA A 225 -14.74 9.70 0.20
C ALA A 225 -15.71 8.86 1.03
N ARG A 226 -17.00 9.23 1.10
CA ARG A 226 -18.03 8.43 1.77
C ARG A 226 -18.15 7.03 1.18
N ARG A 227 -18.13 6.92 -0.14
CA ARG A 227 -18.23 5.64 -0.84
C ARG A 227 -17.00 4.77 -0.59
N MET A 228 -15.81 5.35 -0.60
CA MET A 228 -14.57 4.64 -0.28
C MET A 228 -14.49 4.18 1.17
N LEU A 229 -15.08 4.95 2.09
CA LEU A 229 -15.13 4.64 3.53
C LEU A 229 -16.29 3.72 3.93
N GLY A 230 -17.21 3.39 3.01
CA GLY A 230 -18.32 2.46 3.29
C GLY A 230 -19.51 3.06 4.07
N ASP A 231 -19.78 4.36 3.90
CA ASP A 231 -20.95 5.13 4.39
C ASP A 231 -20.94 5.60 5.88
N ALA A 232 -20.86 6.93 6.06
CA ALA A 232 -21.27 7.67 7.26
C ALA A 232 -21.98 8.99 6.85
N ALA A 233 -23.03 9.35 7.59
CA ALA A 233 -24.21 10.17 7.23
C ALA A 233 -24.05 11.61 6.62
N ALA A 234 -25.18 12.11 6.10
CA ALA A 234 -25.50 13.44 5.51
C ALA A 234 -25.36 14.62 6.50
N THR A 235 -25.17 15.93 6.19
CA THR A 235 -25.54 16.88 5.11
C THR A 235 -24.70 18.20 5.29
N ASP A 236 -24.96 19.26 4.51
CA ASP A 236 -24.14 20.47 4.31
C ASP A 236 -24.04 21.50 5.48
N ALA A 237 -23.09 22.45 5.38
CA ALA A 237 -22.54 23.40 6.40
C ALA A 237 -21.80 22.75 7.58
N VAL A 238 -22.19 21.52 7.93
CA VAL A 238 -21.46 20.58 8.77
C VAL A 238 -20.15 20.15 8.10
N SER A 239 -20.01 20.32 6.79
CA SER A 239 -18.94 19.80 5.92
C SER A 239 -17.49 20.06 6.33
N LYS A 240 -17.14 21.18 7.00
CA LYS A 240 -15.78 21.38 7.57
C LYS A 240 -15.58 20.63 8.88
N ALA A 241 -16.59 20.67 9.76
CA ALA A 241 -16.57 19.93 11.01
C ALA A 241 -16.67 18.42 10.77
N GLU A 242 -17.44 17.99 9.78
CA GLU A 242 -17.59 16.60 9.33
C GLU A 242 -16.30 16.10 8.68
N ALA A 243 -15.69 16.88 7.77
CA ALA A 243 -14.40 16.52 7.19
C ALA A 243 -13.29 16.46 8.24
N ALA A 244 -13.26 17.43 9.17
CA ALA A 244 -12.35 17.39 10.31
C ALA A 244 -12.68 16.20 11.24
N LYS A 245 -13.95 15.85 11.44
CA LYS A 245 -14.38 14.70 12.24
C LYS A 245 -13.96 13.38 11.59
N VAL A 246 -14.18 13.22 10.29
CA VAL A 246 -13.78 12.06 9.49
C VAL A 246 -12.26 11.94 9.45
N GLN A 247 -11.54 13.04 9.19
CA GLN A 247 -10.08 13.05 9.20
C GLN A 247 -9.52 12.70 10.59
N ARG A 248 -10.09 13.29 11.65
CA ARG A 248 -9.75 12.98 13.04
C ARG A 248 -10.07 11.53 13.38
N GLN A 249 -11.17 10.99 12.88
CA GLN A 249 -11.56 9.59 13.05
C GLN A 249 -10.60 8.65 12.33
N VAL A 250 -10.20 8.97 11.09
CA VAL A 250 -9.21 8.18 10.34
C VAL A 250 -7.85 8.22 11.02
N GLN A 251 -7.40 9.39 11.49
CA GLN A 251 -6.13 9.50 12.24
C GLN A 251 -6.19 8.74 13.56
N TRP A 252 -7.31 8.82 14.29
CA TRP A 252 -7.54 8.03 15.50
C TRP A 252 -7.51 6.54 15.21
N GLN A 253 -8.22 6.09 14.18
CA GLN A 253 -8.27 4.68 13.80
C GLN A 253 -6.90 4.20 13.35
N SER A 254 -6.15 5.00 12.60
CA SER A 254 -4.78 4.69 12.21
C SER A 254 -3.85 4.61 13.43
N GLU A 255 -3.90 5.58 14.35
CA GLU A 255 -3.07 5.56 15.57
C GLU A 255 -3.42 4.40 16.50
N GLN A 256 -4.70 4.09 16.69
CA GLN A 256 -5.10 2.96 17.54
C GLN A 256 -4.82 1.62 16.87
N ALA A 257 -5.05 1.49 15.56
CA ALA A 257 -4.65 0.31 14.81
C ALA A 257 -3.14 0.12 14.92
N ASN A 258 -2.35 1.16 14.66
CA ASN A 258 -0.90 1.15 14.84
C ASN A 258 -0.51 0.81 16.27
N ARG A 259 -1.18 1.32 17.30
CA ARG A 259 -0.89 0.96 18.70
C ARG A 259 -1.17 -0.51 19.01
N LEU A 260 -2.31 -1.03 18.55
CA LEU A 260 -2.71 -2.42 18.75
C LEU A 260 -1.82 -3.39 17.94
N ILE A 261 -1.40 -2.95 16.75
CA ILE A 261 -0.51 -3.66 15.84
C ILE A 261 0.97 -3.49 16.23
N ALA A 262 1.38 -2.42 16.91
CA ALA A 262 2.79 -2.15 17.24
C ALA A 262 3.16 -2.44 18.72
N ALA A 263 2.34 -3.22 19.44
CA ALA A 263 2.66 -3.62 20.82
C ALA A 263 4.06 -4.28 20.93
N PRO A 264 4.76 -4.15 22.08
CA PRO A 264 6.22 -4.33 22.15
C PRO A 264 6.70 -5.75 21.82
N PRO A 265 7.95 -5.90 21.34
CA PRO A 265 8.53 -7.20 21.03
C PRO A 265 8.70 -8.03 22.30
N GLY A 266 8.18 -9.27 22.30
CA GLY A 266 8.43 -10.24 23.39
C GLY A 266 7.25 -11.15 23.73
N ALA A 267 6.03 -10.82 23.31
CA ALA A 267 4.93 -11.76 23.27
C ALA A 267 4.86 -12.35 21.86
N ASN A 268 4.60 -13.65 21.72
CA ASN A 268 4.16 -14.27 20.46
C ASN A 268 3.22 -13.32 19.71
N ALA A 269 3.34 -13.22 18.37
CA ALA A 269 2.44 -12.44 17.51
C ALA A 269 1.06 -12.35 18.15
N SER A 270 0.67 -11.15 18.62
CA SER A 270 -0.52 -11.07 19.47
C SER A 270 -1.66 -11.73 18.69
N PRO A 271 -2.49 -12.59 19.30
CA PRO A 271 -3.58 -13.24 18.58
C PRO A 271 -4.45 -12.26 17.79
N ALA A 272 -4.52 -11.00 18.23
CA ALA A 272 -5.14 -9.88 17.54
C ALA A 272 -4.46 -9.51 16.20
N ARG A 273 -3.14 -9.55 16.08
CA ARG A 273 -2.41 -9.26 14.83
C ARG A 273 -2.60 -10.33 13.76
N VAL A 274 -2.57 -11.60 14.16
CA VAL A 274 -2.82 -12.73 13.26
C VAL A 274 -4.26 -12.70 12.78
N ARG A 275 -5.23 -12.51 13.69
CA ARG A 275 -6.65 -12.35 13.34
C ARG A 275 -6.90 -11.13 12.47
N TYR A 276 -6.29 -9.99 12.78
CA TYR A 276 -6.37 -8.80 11.94
C TYR A 276 -5.91 -9.09 10.51
N SER A 277 -4.70 -9.67 10.36
CA SER A 277 -4.16 -10.02 9.05
C SER A 277 -5.07 -11.01 8.30
N GLN A 278 -5.66 -11.97 9.01
CA GLN A 278 -6.61 -12.91 8.44
C GLN A 278 -7.93 -12.23 8.02
N SER A 279 -8.50 -11.35 8.85
CA SER A 279 -9.69 -10.59 8.52
C SER A 279 -9.46 -9.63 7.35
N VAL A 280 -8.26 -9.03 7.23
CA VAL A 280 -7.89 -8.20 6.06
C VAL A 280 -7.96 -9.06 4.79
N LEU A 281 -7.41 -10.28 4.85
CA LEU A 281 -7.40 -11.19 3.71
C LEU A 281 -8.81 -11.69 3.36
N GLU A 282 -9.65 -12.02 4.33
CA GLU A 282 -10.96 -12.62 4.09
C GLU A 282 -12.05 -11.60 3.75
N ARG A 283 -11.98 -10.40 4.34
CA ARG A 283 -13.11 -9.45 4.37
C ARG A 283 -12.72 -7.99 4.12
N GLY A 284 -11.45 -7.74 3.79
CA GLY A 284 -10.93 -6.41 3.53
C GLY A 284 -10.53 -5.64 4.79
N GLU A 285 -9.71 -4.61 4.60
CA GLU A 285 -9.05 -3.86 5.68
C GLU A 285 -10.03 -3.16 6.62
N LEU A 286 -11.09 -2.55 6.09
CA LEU A 286 -12.09 -1.86 6.90
C LEU A 286 -12.81 -2.80 7.88
N SER A 287 -13.25 -3.97 7.40
CA SER A 287 -13.86 -5.00 8.25
C SER A 287 -12.88 -5.48 9.32
N ALA A 288 -11.61 -5.66 8.96
CA ALA A 288 -10.58 -6.10 9.89
C ALA A 288 -10.26 -5.05 10.97
N ILE A 289 -10.21 -3.77 10.62
CA ILE A 289 -10.02 -2.67 11.59
C ILE A 289 -11.20 -2.62 12.57
N GLN A 290 -12.43 -2.73 12.08
CA GLN A 290 -13.62 -2.71 12.93
C GLN A 290 -13.63 -3.86 13.94
N GLU A 291 -13.25 -5.06 13.52
CA GLU A 291 -13.12 -6.21 14.41
C GLU A 291 -11.99 -6.07 15.41
N LEU A 292 -10.81 -5.63 14.95
CA LEU A 292 -9.68 -5.35 15.82
C LEU A 292 -10.08 -4.36 16.93
N PHE A 293 -10.91 -3.38 16.59
CA PHE A 293 -11.37 -2.36 17.54
C PHE A 293 -12.42 -2.93 18.50
N ALA A 294 -13.37 -3.69 17.99
CA ALA A 294 -14.37 -4.38 18.82
C ALA A 294 -13.72 -5.34 19.83
N GLU A 295 -12.76 -6.16 19.39
CA GLU A 295 -12.03 -7.11 20.24
C GLU A 295 -11.23 -6.41 21.35
N ASN A 296 -10.62 -5.27 21.03
CA ASN A 296 -9.78 -4.51 21.96
C ASN A 296 -10.54 -3.41 22.70
N LYS A 297 -11.87 -3.37 22.57
CA LYS A 297 -12.76 -2.36 23.17
C LYS A 297 -12.31 -0.93 22.87
N VAL A 298 -11.76 -0.72 21.67
CA VAL A 298 -11.40 0.59 21.16
C VAL A 298 -12.61 1.20 20.50
N ALA A 299 -12.94 2.43 20.89
CA ALA A 299 -14.02 3.17 20.26
C ALA A 299 -13.67 3.47 18.79
N LEU A 300 -14.66 3.37 17.89
CA LEU A 300 -14.49 3.73 16.48
C LEU A 300 -14.35 5.23 16.25
N GLU A 301 -14.79 6.04 17.22
CA GLU A 301 -14.62 7.49 17.25
C GLU A 301 -13.63 7.91 18.35
N PRO A 302 -12.80 8.94 18.10
CA PRO A 302 -11.90 9.49 19.11
C PRO A 302 -12.66 10.18 20.25
N ALA A 303 -12.03 10.25 21.43
CA ALA A 303 -12.54 11.08 22.52
C ALA A 303 -12.62 12.56 22.09
N ALA A 304 -13.57 13.31 22.65
CA ALA A 304 -13.86 14.68 22.23
C ALA A 304 -12.67 15.66 22.38
N ASP A 305 -11.72 15.35 23.26
CA ASP A 305 -10.49 16.09 23.56
C ASP A 305 -9.24 15.51 22.88
N TRP A 306 -9.33 14.35 22.22
CA TRP A 306 -8.18 13.71 21.56
C TRP A 306 -7.63 14.54 20.40
N GLN A 307 -6.33 14.80 20.40
CA GLN A 307 -5.64 15.45 19.28
C GLN A 307 -4.70 14.43 18.61
N PRO A 308 -4.53 14.49 17.29
CA PRO A 308 -3.57 13.63 16.59
C PRO A 308 -2.18 13.85 17.16
N THR A 309 -1.42 12.78 17.31
CA THR A 309 -0.02 12.90 17.67
C THR A 309 0.69 13.52 16.46
N ALA A 310 1.23 14.73 16.59
CA ALA A 310 1.90 15.40 15.47
C ALA A 310 2.94 14.44 14.86
N ALA A 311 2.88 14.23 13.54
CA ALA A 311 3.85 13.43 12.83
C ALA A 311 5.25 14.01 13.11
N GLN A 312 6.03 13.30 13.91
CA GLN A 312 7.45 13.60 14.14
C GLN A 312 8.29 13.09 12.98
#